data_AF-A0A2V7ZT51-F1
#
_entry.id   AF-A0A2V7ZT51-F1
#
_cell.length_a   1.000
_cell.length_b   1.000
_cell.length_c   1.000
_cell.angle_alpha   90.00
_cell.angle_beta   90.00
_cell.angle_gamma   90.00
#
_symmetry.space_group_name_H-M   'P 1'
#
loop_
_entity.id
_entity.type
_entity.pdbx_description
1 polymer ?
#
loop_
_entity_poly.entity_id
_entity_poly.type
_entity_poly.pdbx_seq_one_letter_code
_entity_poly.pdbx_strand_id
1 'polypeptide(L)'
;MAAATTRRSDLPPSAQSCADAVGATHIHPSWRNFAAIPLQPIQPDRYEIGFTDVPINMRMSFRINDQNACDENPTGAVTRNVSVNDVPLVQNATTPGNGDEPGFAFTMAPNGTISQ
;
A
#
# COMPACT_ATOMS: atom_id res chain seq x y z
N MET A 1 0.42 19.03 1.59
CA MET A 1 1.64 18.78 0.79
C MET A 1 1.46 17.41 0.18
N ALA A 2 1.66 17.27 -1.13
CA ALA A 2 1.50 15.99 -1.81
C ALA A 2 2.68 15.06 -1.44
N ALA A 3 2.41 13.78 -1.19
CA ALA A 3 3.43 12.85 -0.69
C ALA A 3 4.33 12.39 -1.84
N ALA A 4 5.63 12.73 -1.79
CA ALA A 4 6.53 12.47 -2.89
C ALA A 4 6.68 10.97 -3.21
N THR A 5 6.74 10.62 -4.49
CA THR A 5 7.11 9.27 -4.99
C THR A 5 8.63 9.03 -5.00
N THR A 6 9.41 10.02 -4.55
CA THR A 6 10.83 9.88 -4.26
C THR A 6 11.05 9.88 -2.76
N ARG A 7 12.14 9.26 -2.30
CA ARG A 7 12.51 9.28 -0.89
C ARG A 7 12.65 10.73 -0.41
N ARG A 8 11.96 11.03 0.68
CA ARG A 8 12.07 12.28 1.41
C ARG A 8 13.48 12.42 1.99
N SER A 9 14.15 13.53 1.71
CA SER A 9 15.47 13.83 2.26
C SER A 9 15.43 14.26 3.73
N ASP A 10 14.26 14.61 4.25
CA ASP A 10 14.02 15.08 5.60
C ASP A 10 13.57 13.97 6.57
N LEU A 11 13.66 12.70 6.19
CA LEU A 11 13.35 11.58 7.08
C LEU A 11 14.29 11.59 8.30
N PRO A 12 13.75 11.47 9.53
CA PRO A 12 14.56 11.49 10.74
C PRO A 12 15.51 10.27 10.78
N PRO A 13 16.65 10.35 11.50
CA PRO A 13 17.60 9.24 11.60
C PRO A 13 16.97 7.91 12.05
N SER A 14 15.95 7.96 12.91
CA SER A 14 15.20 6.80 13.39
C SER A 14 14.42 6.06 12.30
N ALA A 15 14.08 6.73 11.19
CA ALA A 15 13.31 6.17 10.08
C ALA A 15 14.22 5.59 8.97
N GLN A 16 15.52 5.87 8.99
CA GLN A 16 16.43 5.55 7.89
C GLN A 16 16.56 4.04 7.65
N SER A 17 16.67 3.25 8.72
CA SER A 17 16.76 1.78 8.61
C SER A 17 15.49 1.16 8.01
N CYS A 18 14.31 1.66 8.39
CA CYS A 18 13.04 1.28 7.79
C CYS A 18 13.00 1.67 6.31
N ALA A 19 13.37 2.92 5.98
CA ALA A 19 13.33 3.41 4.61
C ALA A 19 14.29 2.64 3.69
N ASP A 20 15.48 2.28 4.18
CA ASP A 20 16.45 1.44 3.47
C ASP A 20 15.92 0.01 3.27
N ALA A 21 15.23 -0.56 4.26
CA ALA A 21 14.66 -1.91 4.19
C ALA A 21 13.43 -1.99 3.27
N VAL A 22 12.57 -0.97 3.29
CA VAL A 22 11.40 -0.89 2.40
C VAL A 22 11.84 -0.66 0.96
N GLY A 23 12.79 0.25 0.75
CA GLY A 23 13.25 0.65 -0.59
C GLY A 23 12.10 1.24 -1.42
N ALA A 24 11.92 0.73 -2.64
CA ALA A 24 10.85 1.19 -3.52
C ALA A 24 9.46 0.84 -2.95
N THR A 25 8.52 1.79 -3.01
CA THR A 25 7.14 1.57 -2.56
C THR A 25 6.50 0.38 -3.27
N HIS A 26 5.88 -0.51 -2.50
CA HIS A 26 5.32 -1.76 -2.99
C HIS A 26 4.05 -2.17 -2.23
N ILE A 27 3.25 -3.02 -2.86
CA ILE A 27 2.02 -3.61 -2.33
C ILE A 27 2.21 -5.11 -2.05
N HIS A 28 1.52 -5.61 -1.02
CA HIS A 28 1.39 -7.04 -0.72
C HIS A 28 -0.09 -7.45 -0.81
N PRO A 29 -0.56 -7.96 -1.96
CA PRO A 29 -1.96 -8.33 -2.14
C PRO A 29 -2.27 -9.77 -1.72
N SER A 30 -3.42 -9.98 -1.08
CA SER A 30 -3.83 -11.28 -0.54
C SER A 30 -4.00 -12.35 -1.62
N TRP A 31 -4.51 -11.99 -2.80
CA TRP A 31 -4.69 -12.90 -3.94
C TRP A 31 -3.37 -13.28 -4.64
N ARG A 32 -2.26 -12.67 -4.25
CA ARG A 32 -0.90 -13.01 -4.67
C ARG A 32 -0.07 -13.57 -3.51
N ASN A 33 -0.73 -14.15 -2.50
CA ASN A 33 -0.09 -14.68 -1.29
C ASN A 33 0.81 -13.65 -0.59
N PHE A 34 0.43 -12.36 -0.62
CA PHE A 34 1.21 -11.26 -0.06
C PHE A 34 2.65 -11.15 -0.62
N ALA A 35 2.90 -11.62 -1.84
CA ALA A 35 4.15 -11.31 -2.54
C ALA A 35 4.30 -9.80 -2.72
N ALA A 36 5.52 -9.29 -2.54
CA ALA A 36 5.82 -7.88 -2.75
C ALA A 36 5.76 -7.55 -4.26
N ILE A 37 4.97 -6.55 -4.62
CA ILE A 37 4.83 -6.07 -6.00
C ILE A 37 5.13 -4.57 -6.02
N PRO A 38 6.17 -4.11 -6.72
CA PRO A 38 6.49 -2.68 -6.80
C PRO A 38 5.34 -1.88 -7.40
N LEU A 39 5.03 -0.74 -6.81
CA LEU A 39 4.13 0.23 -7.42
C LEU A 39 4.90 1.12 -8.41
N GLN A 40 4.22 1.61 -9.44
CA GLN A 40 4.80 2.50 -10.42
C GLN A 40 4.53 3.95 -10.04
N PRO A 41 5.54 4.83 -9.98
CA PRO A 41 5.31 6.26 -9.87
C PRO A 41 4.75 6.79 -11.19
N ILE A 42 3.54 7.36 -11.17
CA ILE A 42 2.90 7.95 -12.36
C ILE A 42 3.00 9.48 -12.33
N GLN A 43 2.99 10.06 -11.14
CA GLN A 43 3.17 11.48 -10.88
C GLN A 43 4.16 11.66 -9.73
N PRO A 44 4.70 12.88 -9.49
CA PRO A 44 5.59 13.12 -8.36
C PRO A 44 4.95 12.79 -7.01
N ASP A 45 3.64 12.61 -6.93
CA ASP A 45 2.89 12.40 -5.70
C ASP A 45 1.95 11.18 -5.70
N ARG A 46 2.00 10.34 -6.74
CA ARG A 46 1.08 9.22 -6.90
C ARG A 46 1.76 7.97 -7.45
N TYR A 47 1.55 6.88 -6.72
CA TYR A 47 1.88 5.53 -7.15
C TYR A 47 0.64 4.81 -7.66
N GLU A 48 0.82 3.96 -8.68
CA GLU A 48 -0.25 3.13 -9.25
C GLU A 48 0.24 1.75 -9.63
N ILE A 49 -0.71 0.83 -9.74
CA ILE A 49 -0.54 -0.46 -10.39
C ILE A 49 -1.89 -0.95 -10.92
N GLY A 50 -1.86 -1.64 -12.06
CA GLY A 50 -3.04 -2.33 -12.60
C GLY A 50 -2.99 -3.82 -12.29
N PHE A 51 -4.14 -4.38 -11.91
CA PHE A 51 -4.33 -5.83 -11.76
C PHE A 51 -5.49 -6.29 -12.64
N THR A 52 -5.30 -7.41 -13.33
CA THR A 52 -6.34 -8.04 -14.19
C THR A 52 -6.87 -9.35 -13.62
N ASP A 53 -6.40 -9.73 -12.43
CA ASP A 53 -6.61 -11.04 -11.82
C ASP A 53 -7.18 -10.95 -10.39
N VAL A 54 -7.63 -9.77 -9.98
CA VAL A 54 -8.28 -9.61 -8.67
C VAL A 54 -9.56 -10.45 -8.66
N PRO A 55 -9.73 -11.39 -7.70
CA PRO A 55 -10.93 -12.21 -7.68
C PRO A 55 -12.18 -11.37 -7.39
N ILE A 56 -13.23 -11.59 -8.18
CA ILE A 56 -14.51 -10.88 -8.08
C ILE A 56 -15.41 -11.48 -6.99
N ASN A 57 -16.27 -10.67 -6.39
CA ASN A 57 -17.24 -11.04 -5.35
C ASN A 57 -16.63 -11.74 -4.13
N MET A 58 -15.35 -11.48 -3.86
CA MET A 58 -14.63 -12.02 -2.72
C MET A 58 -13.95 -10.86 -1.97
N ARG A 59 -13.91 -10.95 -0.64
CA ARG A 59 -13.19 -9.99 0.19
C ARG A 59 -11.69 -10.19 0.01
N MET A 60 -11.03 -9.20 -0.56
CA MET A 60 -9.59 -9.13 -0.74
C MET A 60 -8.99 -8.16 0.26
N SER A 61 -7.69 -8.30 0.51
CA SER A 61 -6.94 -7.34 1.29
C SER A 61 -5.54 -7.12 0.73
N PHE A 62 -4.94 -6.00 1.10
CA PHE A 62 -3.54 -5.72 0.83
C PHE A 62 -2.98 -4.75 1.86
N ARG A 63 -1.67 -4.69 1.97
CA ARG A 63 -0.95 -3.57 2.58
C ARG A 63 0.00 -2.94 1.57
N ILE A 64 0.42 -1.72 1.86
CA ILE A 64 1.43 -1.00 1.09
C ILE A 64 2.53 -0.64 2.07
N ASN A 65 3.79 -0.85 1.68
CA ASN A 65 4.95 -0.35 2.41
C ASN A 65 5.60 0.75 1.57
N ASP A 66 5.79 1.92 2.19
CA ASP A 66 6.40 3.09 1.58
C ASP A 66 7.51 3.62 2.51
N GLN A 67 8.69 3.84 1.93
CA GLN A 67 9.85 4.38 2.65
C GLN A 67 9.57 5.75 3.31
N ASN A 68 8.66 6.55 2.75
CA ASN A 68 8.28 7.86 3.25
C ASN A 68 7.25 7.80 4.38
N ALA A 69 6.69 6.62 4.68
CA ALA A 69 5.83 6.38 5.84
C ALA A 69 6.64 5.91 7.06
N CYS A 70 7.95 5.71 6.94
CA CYS A 70 8.81 5.17 7.99
C CYS A 70 8.98 6.09 9.22
N ASP A 71 8.68 7.37 9.11
CA ASP A 71 8.66 8.32 10.24
C ASP A 71 7.37 8.20 11.07
N GLU A 72 6.28 7.75 10.46
CA GLU A 72 4.98 7.56 11.10
C GLU A 72 4.70 6.11 11.49
N ASN A 73 5.31 5.15 10.78
CA ASN A 73 5.14 3.73 10.99
C ASN A 73 6.49 3.01 10.86
N PRO A 74 6.98 2.31 11.90
CA PRO A 74 8.32 1.70 11.90
C PRO A 74 8.51 0.58 10.87
N THR A 75 7.45 0.06 10.24
CA THR A 75 7.55 -0.91 9.14
C THR A 75 7.31 -0.28 7.77
N GLY A 76 7.04 1.02 7.72
CA GLY A 76 6.68 1.75 6.49
C GLY A 76 5.26 1.44 6.01
N ALA A 77 4.44 0.72 6.78
CA ALA A 77 3.09 0.39 6.36
C ALA A 77 2.20 1.65 6.26
N VAL A 78 1.62 1.85 5.09
CA VAL A 78 0.76 2.99 4.76
C VAL A 78 -0.63 2.81 5.36
N THR A 79 -1.16 3.87 5.96
CA THR A 79 -2.43 3.83 6.72
C THR A 79 -3.52 4.75 6.17
N ARG A 80 -3.23 5.54 5.13
CA ARG A 80 -4.15 6.53 4.54
C ARG A 80 -3.82 6.81 3.08
N ASN A 81 -4.70 7.55 2.40
CA ASN A 81 -4.54 7.99 1.00
C ASN A 81 -4.38 6.85 -0.01
N VAL A 82 -5.09 5.74 0.25
CA VAL A 82 -5.12 4.57 -0.62
C VAL A 82 -6.49 4.50 -1.27
N SER A 83 -6.53 4.22 -2.56
CA SER A 83 -7.77 4.00 -3.30
C SER A 83 -7.60 2.85 -4.29
N VAL A 84 -8.72 2.22 -4.63
CA VAL A 84 -8.81 1.22 -5.71
C VAL A 84 -9.91 1.68 -6.64
N ASN A 85 -9.64 1.78 -7.94
CA ASN A 85 -10.58 2.29 -8.94
C ASN A 85 -11.26 3.60 -8.49
N ASP A 86 -10.43 4.55 -8.01
CA ASP A 86 -10.85 5.87 -7.49
C ASP A 86 -11.76 5.83 -6.25
N VAL A 87 -11.95 4.67 -5.62
CA VAL A 87 -12.68 4.52 -4.35
C VAL A 87 -11.68 4.56 -3.18
N PRO A 88 -11.72 5.58 -2.31
CA PRO A 88 -10.87 5.64 -1.12
C PRO A 88 -11.16 4.47 -0.19
N LEU A 89 -10.10 3.82 0.29
CA LEU A 89 -10.20 2.71 1.22
C LEU A 89 -10.00 3.17 2.66
N VAL A 90 -10.75 2.55 3.56
CA VAL A 90 -10.51 2.60 5.00
C VAL A 90 -9.68 1.39 5.42
N GLN A 91 -8.80 1.59 6.39
CA GLN A 91 -8.03 0.49 6.95
C GLN A 91 -8.95 -0.38 7.82
N ASN A 92 -9.26 -1.59 7.36
CA ASN A 92 -10.20 -2.51 7.99
C ASN A 92 -9.71 -3.97 7.92
N ALA A 93 -8.40 -4.16 7.73
CA ALA A 93 -7.77 -5.47 7.65
C ALA A 93 -6.44 -5.51 8.39
N THR A 94 -6.13 -6.67 8.91
CA THR A 94 -4.79 -7.06 9.38
C THR A 94 -4.17 -7.99 8.35
N THR A 95 -2.91 -7.75 8.00
CA THR A 95 -2.19 -8.48 6.95
C THR A 95 -0.89 -9.09 7.49
N PRO A 96 -0.39 -10.22 6.95
CA PRO A 96 0.80 -10.90 7.48
C PRO A 96 2.11 -10.23 7.03
N GLY A 97 2.97 -9.77 7.94
CA GLY A 97 4.25 -9.09 7.63
C GLY A 97 5.28 -9.30 8.73
N ASN A 98 5.85 -8.22 9.27
CA ASN A 98 6.67 -8.25 10.49
C ASN A 98 5.79 -8.47 11.75
N GLY A 99 4.97 -9.53 11.73
CA GLY A 99 3.82 -9.72 12.60
C GLY A 99 2.52 -9.28 11.91
N ASP A 100 1.60 -8.72 12.68
CA ASP A 100 0.34 -8.16 12.18
C ASP A 100 0.57 -6.73 11.69
N GLU A 101 0.30 -6.49 10.41
CA GLU A 101 0.45 -5.17 9.80
C GLU A 101 -0.88 -4.61 9.29
N PRO A 102 -1.09 -3.29 9.42
CA PRO A 102 -2.29 -2.65 8.92
C PRO A 102 -2.44 -2.82 7.41
N GLY A 103 -3.67 -3.05 6.97
CA GLY A 103 -4.01 -3.13 5.57
C GLY A 103 -5.43 -2.67 5.26
N PHE A 104 -5.72 -2.65 3.97
CA PHE A 104 -7.00 -2.26 3.40
C PHE A 104 -7.67 -3.51 2.85
N ALA A 105 -8.96 -3.67 3.11
CA ALA A 105 -9.77 -4.69 2.48
C ALA A 105 -10.91 -4.08 1.68
N PHE A 106 -11.25 -4.79 0.61
CA PHE A 106 -12.26 -4.40 -0.35
C PHE A 106 -12.88 -5.63 -1.00
N THR A 107 -14.02 -5.46 -1.65
CA THR A 107 -14.62 -6.45 -2.55
C THR A 107 -14.79 -5.81 -3.92
N MET A 108 -14.42 -6.53 -4.98
CA MET A 108 -14.58 -6.06 -6.36
C MET A 108 -15.79 -6.75 -7.00
N ALA A 109 -16.71 -5.96 -7.55
CA ALA A 109 -17.81 -6.46 -8.37
C ALA A 109 -17.35 -6.74 -9.81
N PRO A 110 -18.10 -7.53 -10.61
CA PRO A 110 -17.72 -7.85 -12.00
C PRO A 110 -17.57 -6.64 -12.92
N ASN A 111 -18.22 -5.52 -12.59
CA ASN A 111 -18.13 -4.25 -13.31
C ASN A 111 -16.97 -3.36 -12.81
N GLY A 112 -16.09 -3.86 -11.93
CA GLY A 112 -14.97 -3.12 -11.35
C GLY A 112 -15.34 -2.18 -10.19
N THR A 113 -16.61 -2.15 -9.75
CA THR A 113 -17.02 -1.35 -8.59
C THR A 113 -16.43 -1.93 -7.30
N ILE A 114 -16.05 -1.05 -6.37
CA ILE A 114 -15.41 -1.40 -5.10
C ILE A 114 -16.39 -1.16 -3.93
N SER A 115 -16.45 -2.11 -2.98
CA SER A 115 -17.16 -2.00 -1.71
C SER A 115 -16.29 -2.44 -0.53
N GLN A 116 -16.66 -2.07 0.71
CA GLN A 116 -15.85 -2.28 1.93
C GLN A 116 -16.66 -2.84 3.10
#